data_AF-A0A2S9IS12-F1
#
_entry.id   AF-A0A2S9IS12-F1
#
_cell.length_a   1.000
_cell.length_b   1.000
_cell.length_c   1.000
_cell.angle_alpha   90.00
_cell.angle_beta   90.00
_cell.angle_gamma   90.00
#
_symmetry.space_group_name_H-M   'P 1'
#
loop_
_entity.id
_entity.type
_entity.pdbx_description
1 polymer ?
#
loop_
_entity_poly.entity_id
_entity_poly.type
_entity_poly.pdbx_seq_one_letter_code
_entity_poly.pdbx_strand_id
1 'polypeptide(L)'
;MKHFFRLLASSPALAGILLHGYTAFVMHEGYSYLSWKIFLYSCFSYVICWTIAALINPLAGFFGALAALIDDMIVFHDVFIAPTHSTAPISLLFAPMANLILFVPVGLFIGWCVDRGGRAYRSRRPT
;
A
#
# COMPACT_ATOMS: atom_id res chain seq x y z
N MET A 1 16.05 4.24 18.26
CA MET A 1 16.16 3.63 16.91
C MET A 1 14.94 2.79 16.48
N LYS A 2 14.39 1.90 17.31
CA LYS A 2 13.26 1.01 16.91
C LYS A 2 12.01 1.76 16.43
N HIS A 3 11.62 2.86 17.10
CA HIS A 3 10.48 3.69 16.69
C HIS A 3 10.71 4.40 15.35
N PHE A 4 11.91 4.95 15.13
CA PHE A 4 12.29 5.58 13.87
C PHE A 4 12.17 4.61 12.69
N PHE A 5 12.61 3.36 12.87
CA PHE A 5 12.47 2.34 11.83
C PHE A 5 11.01 1.99 11.52
N ARG A 6 10.14 1.92 12.54
CA ARG A 6 8.69 1.69 12.33
C ARG A 6 8.02 2.85 11.59
N LEU A 7 8.41 4.09 11.89
CA LEU A 7 7.93 5.26 11.15
C LEU A 7 8.37 5.20 9.69
N LEU A 8 9.65 4.91 9.44
CA LEU A 8 10.17 4.75 8.08
C LEU A 8 9.43 3.64 7.32
N ALA A 9 9.15 2.51 7.98
CA ALA A 9 8.41 1.40 7.40
C ALA A 9 6.95 1.76 7.02
N SER A 10 6.40 2.83 7.59
CA SER A 10 5.03 3.29 7.30
C SER A 10 4.97 4.28 6.13
N SER A 11 6.11 4.70 5.57
CA SER A 11 6.15 5.68 4.48
C SER A 11 5.39 5.27 3.21
N PRO A 12 5.45 4.02 2.71
CA PRO A 12 4.65 3.64 1.54
C PRO A 12 3.15 3.66 1.83
N ALA A 13 2.74 3.34 3.07
CA ALA A 13 1.33 3.38 3.44
C ALA A 13 0.79 4.81 3.45
N LEU A 14 1.58 5.75 4.00
CA LEU A 14 1.26 7.17 3.96
C LEU A 14 1.21 7.70 2.52
N ALA A 15 2.16 7.30 1.67
CA ALA A 15 2.17 7.68 0.26
C ALA A 15 0.92 7.18 -0.48
N GLY A 16 0.48 5.95 -0.25
CA GLY A 16 -0.75 5.40 -0.83
C GLY A 16 -2.01 6.13 -0.38
N ILE A 17 -2.12 6.44 0.92
CA ILE A 17 -3.25 7.23 1.45
C ILE A 17 -3.27 8.64 0.82
N LEU A 18 -2.11 9.28 0.67
CA LEU A 18 -2.01 10.58 0.02
C LEU A 18 -2.37 10.52 -1.47
N LEU A 19 -1.96 9.46 -2.18
CA LEU A 19 -2.33 9.23 -3.58
C LEU A 19 -3.85 9.13 -3.73
N HIS A 20 -4.51 8.31 -2.89
CA HIS A 20 -5.97 8.19 -2.91
C HIS A 20 -6.69 9.46 -2.47
N GLY A 21 -6.11 10.22 -1.56
CA GLY A 21 -6.63 11.54 -1.18
C GLY A 21 -6.56 12.52 -2.36
N TYR A 22 -5.44 12.52 -3.09
CA TYR A 22 -5.27 13.34 -4.29
C TYR A 22 -6.26 12.95 -5.39
N THR A 23 -6.44 11.66 -5.66
CA THR A 23 -7.41 11.20 -6.68
C THR A 23 -8.85 11.54 -6.30
N ALA A 24 -9.24 11.33 -5.04
CA ALA A 24 -10.62 11.50 -4.60
C ALA A 24 -11.04 12.97 -4.41
N PHE A 25 -10.12 13.85 -3.97
CA PHE A 25 -10.45 15.23 -3.58
C PHE A 25 -9.87 16.31 -4.49
N VAL A 26 -8.83 16.02 -5.27
CA VAL A 26 -8.18 17.02 -6.14
C VAL A 26 -8.48 16.75 -7.61
N MET A 27 -8.33 15.51 -8.06
CA MET A 27 -8.59 15.13 -9.47
C MET A 27 -10.07 15.07 -9.80
N HIS A 28 -10.93 14.80 -8.81
CA HIS A 28 -12.37 14.72 -9.04
C HIS A 28 -13.04 16.09 -8.87
N GLU A 29 -13.70 16.58 -9.92
CA GLU A 29 -14.47 17.82 -9.88
C GLU A 29 -15.75 17.65 -9.05
N GLY A 30 -15.63 17.82 -7.74
CA GLY A 30 -16.76 17.89 -6.82
C GLY A 30 -16.70 16.88 -5.68
N TYR A 31 -17.13 17.31 -4.50
CA TYR A 31 -17.29 16.42 -3.36
C TYR A 31 -18.52 15.53 -3.59
N SER A 32 -18.30 14.22 -3.80
CA SER A 32 -19.37 13.25 -3.92
C SER A 32 -19.28 12.19 -2.82
N TYR A 33 -20.43 11.70 -2.36
CA TYR A 33 -20.51 10.61 -1.40
C TYR A 33 -19.85 9.32 -1.93
N LEU A 34 -19.83 9.14 -3.25
CA LEU A 34 -19.18 8.02 -3.91
C LEU A 34 -17.65 8.13 -3.83
N SER A 35 -17.07 9.31 -4.06
CA SER A 35 -15.62 9.54 -3.98
C SER A 35 -15.08 9.27 -2.58
N TRP A 36 -15.83 9.65 -1.54
CA TRP A 36 -15.46 9.34 -0.15
C TRP A 36 -15.42 7.83 0.14
N LYS A 37 -16.41 7.07 -0.36
CA LYS A 37 -16.45 5.61 -0.19
C LYS A 37 -15.28 4.93 -0.88
N ILE A 38 -14.98 5.33 -2.12
CA ILE A 38 -13.86 4.79 -2.88
C ILE A 38 -12.55 5.12 -2.16
N PHE A 39 -12.37 6.37 -1.69
CA PHE A 39 -11.21 6.77 -0.90
C PHE A 39 -11.00 5.88 0.33
N LEU A 40 -12.05 5.69 1.15
CA LEU A 40 -11.96 4.86 2.35
C LEU A 40 -11.68 3.40 2.02
N TYR A 41 -12.32 2.89 0.95
CA TYR A 41 -12.12 1.53 0.49
C TYR A 41 -10.68 1.28 0.03
N SER A 42 -10.12 2.20 -0.77
CA SER A 42 -8.73 2.14 -1.22
C SER A 42 -7.74 2.28 -0.06
N CYS A 43 -8.02 3.15 0.90
CA CYS A 43 -7.18 3.34 2.09
C CYS A 43 -7.09 2.10 2.98
N PHE A 44 -8.06 1.18 2.90
CA PHE A 44 -8.14 0.04 3.82
C PHE A 44 -6.90 -0.86 3.76
N SER A 45 -6.38 -1.12 2.55
CA SER A 45 -5.16 -1.90 2.33
C SER A 45 -3.94 -1.26 3.02
N TYR A 46 -3.81 0.06 2.95
CA TYR A 46 -2.74 0.82 3.57
C TYR A 46 -2.87 0.94 5.09
N VAL A 47 -4.08 1.06 5.61
CA VAL A 47 -4.34 1.04 7.06
C VAL A 47 -3.94 -0.31 7.65
N ILE A 48 -4.24 -1.42 6.97
CA ILE A 48 -3.79 -2.76 7.38
C ILE A 48 -2.26 -2.82 7.40
N CYS A 49 -1.60 -2.41 6.31
CA CYS A 49 -0.15 -2.46 6.21
C CYS A 49 0.54 -1.56 7.24
N TRP A 50 0.01 -0.36 7.48
CA TRP A 50 0.49 0.55 8.52
C TRP A 50 0.33 -0.08 9.92
N THR A 51 -0.83 -0.67 10.21
CA THR A 51 -1.07 -1.36 11.50
C THR A 51 -0.07 -2.50 11.70
N ILE A 52 0.17 -3.31 10.67
CA ILE A 52 1.17 -4.38 10.71
C ILE A 52 2.58 -3.81 10.92
N ALA A 53 2.94 -2.74 10.20
CA ALA A 53 4.25 -2.11 10.33
C ALA A 53 4.49 -1.52 11.74
N ALA A 54 3.46 -0.89 12.30
CA ALA A 54 3.51 -0.20 13.59
C ALA A 54 3.49 -1.18 14.77
N LEU A 55 2.74 -2.27 14.68
CA LEU A 55 2.45 -3.15 15.83
C LEU A 55 3.16 -4.49 15.77
N ILE A 56 3.27 -5.11 14.59
CA ILE A 56 3.65 -6.53 14.46
C ILE A 56 5.03 -6.68 13.83
N ASN A 57 5.16 -6.31 12.56
CA ASN A 57 6.37 -6.50 11.77
C ASN A 57 6.57 -5.32 10.79
N PRO A 58 7.53 -4.41 11.07
CA PRO A 58 7.79 -3.24 10.23
C PRO A 58 8.13 -3.60 8.79
N LEU A 59 8.97 -4.62 8.57
CA LEU A 59 9.36 -5.02 7.21
C LEU A 59 8.16 -5.61 6.45
N ALA A 60 7.37 -6.46 7.10
CA ALA A 60 6.14 -6.98 6.50
C ALA A 60 5.23 -5.86 6.03
N GLY A 61 4.85 -4.96 6.93
CA GLY A 61 3.95 -3.86 6.62
C GLY A 61 4.51 -2.92 5.55
N PHE A 62 5.82 -2.65 5.56
CA PHE A 62 6.49 -1.89 4.50
C PHE A 62 6.31 -2.56 3.13
N PHE A 63 6.67 -3.84 2.99
CA PHE A 63 6.59 -4.54 1.71
C PHE A 63 5.15 -4.78 1.25
N GLY A 64 4.21 -5.00 2.18
CA GLY A 64 2.78 -5.07 1.88
C GLY A 64 2.25 -3.75 1.31
N ALA A 65 2.55 -2.63 1.98
CA ALA A 65 2.15 -1.31 1.51
C ALA A 65 2.84 -0.93 0.20
N LEU A 66 4.12 -1.30 0.02
CA LEU A 66 4.86 -1.04 -1.20
C LEU A 66 4.27 -1.79 -2.40
N ALA A 67 3.90 -3.06 -2.23
CA ALA A 67 3.26 -3.84 -3.28
C ALA A 67 1.92 -3.22 -3.72
N ALA A 68 1.08 -2.81 -2.75
CA ALA A 68 -0.17 -2.12 -3.03
C ALA A 68 0.05 -0.76 -3.72
N LEU A 69 1.06 -0.01 -3.28
CA LEU A 69 1.41 1.28 -3.88
C LEU A 69 1.86 1.14 -5.33
N ILE A 70 2.62 0.09 -5.66
CA ILE A 70 3.04 -0.17 -7.04
C ILE A 70 1.83 -0.43 -7.94
N ASP A 71 0.90 -1.29 -7.51
CA ASP A 71 -0.35 -1.56 -8.25
C ASP A 71 -1.18 -0.27 -8.42
N ASP A 72 -1.37 0.49 -7.35
CA ASP A 72 -2.12 1.74 -7.39
C ASP A 72 -1.45 2.80 -8.28
N MET A 73 -0.11 2.85 -8.35
CA MET A 73 0.59 3.76 -9.27
C MET A 73 0.40 3.33 -10.74
N ILE A 74 0.37 2.03 -11.03
CA ILE A 74 0.06 1.52 -12.37
C ILE A 74 -1.38 1.89 -12.75
N VAL A 75 -2.33 1.65 -11.85
CA VAL A 75 -3.75 2.00 -12.05
C VAL A 75 -3.93 3.51 -12.19
N PHE A 76 -3.25 4.32 -11.38
CA PHE A 76 -3.31 5.77 -11.49
C PHE A 76 -2.79 6.25 -12.85
N HIS A 77 -1.67 5.71 -13.31
CA HIS A 77 -1.12 6.04 -14.61
C HIS A 77 -2.08 5.64 -15.75
N ASP A 78 -2.63 4.43 -15.70
CA ASP A 78 -3.58 3.93 -16.69
C ASP A 78 -4.89 4.73 -16.70
N VAL A 79 -5.40 5.19 -15.56
CA VAL A 79 -6.68 5.91 -15.52
C VAL A 79 -6.54 7.41 -15.82
N PHE A 80 -5.51 8.06 -15.30
CA PHE A 80 -5.41 9.53 -15.30
C PHE A 80 -4.35 10.11 -16.24
N ILE A 81 -3.31 9.35 -16.60
CA ILE A 81 -2.21 9.87 -17.42
C ILE A 81 -2.34 9.39 -18.87
N ALA A 82 -2.49 8.08 -19.06
CA ALA A 82 -2.53 7.46 -20.38
C ALA A 82 -3.66 6.42 -20.45
N PRO A 83 -4.93 6.86 -20.53
CA PRO A 83 -6.09 5.97 -20.65
C PRO A 83 -5.98 5.08 -21.89
N THR A 84 -5.70 3.80 -21.65
CA THR A 84 -5.57 2.78 -22.70
C THR A 84 -6.92 2.24 -23.17
N HIS A 85 -7.94 2.29 -22.30
CA HIS A 85 -9.27 1.73 -22.56
C HIS A 85 -10.39 2.63 -22.03
N SER A 86 -11.56 2.61 -22.69
CA SER A 86 -12.76 3.36 -22.25
C SER A 86 -13.31 2.90 -20.90
N THR A 87 -12.93 1.70 -20.46
CA THR A 87 -13.27 1.11 -19.17
C THR A 87 -12.19 1.28 -18.11
N ALA A 88 -11.11 2.03 -18.37
CA ALA A 88 -10.01 2.21 -17.42
C ALA A 88 -10.50 2.65 -16.02
N PRO A 89 -11.48 3.57 -15.84
CA PRO A 89 -11.93 3.98 -14.51
C PRO A 89 -12.54 2.86 -13.65
N ILE A 90 -12.99 1.76 -14.26
CA ILE A 90 -13.51 0.60 -13.52
C ILE A 90 -12.39 -0.04 -12.68
N SER A 91 -11.13 0.07 -13.10
CA SER A 91 -9.98 -0.42 -12.33
C SER A 91 -9.87 0.22 -10.95
N LEU A 92 -10.32 1.47 -10.76
CA LEU A 92 -10.35 2.13 -9.44
C LEU A 92 -11.24 1.41 -8.42
N LEU A 93 -12.24 0.64 -8.88
CA LEU A 93 -13.09 -0.16 -8.01
C LEU A 93 -12.47 -1.53 -7.68
N PHE A 94 -11.72 -2.11 -8.61
CA PHE A 94 -11.16 -3.46 -8.45
C PHE A 94 -9.75 -3.46 -7.85
N ALA A 95 -8.96 -2.41 -8.06
CA ALA A 95 -7.59 -2.29 -7.54
C ALA A 95 -7.51 -2.43 -6.01
N PRO A 96 -8.38 -1.79 -5.20
CA PRO A 96 -8.37 -2.01 -3.75
C PRO A 96 -8.63 -3.47 -3.37
N MET A 97 -9.48 -4.17 -4.13
CA MET A 97 -9.77 -5.58 -3.93
C MET A 97 -8.56 -6.46 -4.29
N ALA A 98 -7.93 -6.19 -5.44
CA ALA A 98 -6.71 -6.87 -5.86
C ALA A 98 -5.57 -6.65 -4.85
N ASN A 99 -5.46 -5.44 -4.31
CA ASN A 99 -4.51 -5.11 -3.25
C ASN A 99 -4.74 -5.96 -2.00
N LEU A 100 -5.99 -6.08 -1.52
CA LEU A 100 -6.30 -6.87 -0.32
C LEU A 100 -6.08 -8.37 -0.50
N ILE A 101 -6.43 -8.91 -1.67
CA ILE A 101 -6.44 -10.36 -1.90
C ILE A 101 -5.07 -10.87 -2.38
N LEU A 102 -4.33 -10.07 -3.15
CA LEU A 102 -3.12 -10.50 -3.83
C LEU A 102 -1.88 -9.70 -3.41
N PHE A 103 -1.83 -8.40 -3.72
CA PHE A 103 -0.58 -7.64 -3.60
C PHE A 103 -0.12 -7.45 -2.15
N VAL A 104 -1.04 -7.11 -1.23
CA VAL A 104 -0.71 -6.97 0.19
C VAL A 104 -0.25 -8.32 0.77
N PRO A 105 -1.00 -9.44 0.63
CA PRO A 105 -0.53 -10.75 1.12
C PRO A 105 0.84 -11.16 0.58
N VAL A 106 1.10 -10.96 -0.72
CA VAL A 106 2.40 -11.25 -1.33
C VAL A 106 3.50 -10.38 -0.74
N GLY A 107 3.27 -9.06 -0.63
CA GLY A 107 4.24 -8.14 -0.04
C GLY A 107 4.51 -8.43 1.45
N LEU A 108 3.46 -8.73 2.23
CA LEU A 108 3.59 -9.15 3.63
C LEU A 108 4.44 -10.41 3.76
N PHE A 109 4.21 -11.40 2.90
CA PHE A 109 4.97 -12.66 2.89
C PHE A 109 6.45 -12.43 2.60
N ILE A 110 6.77 -11.62 1.58
CA ILE A 110 8.15 -11.24 1.24
C ILE A 110 8.82 -10.56 2.44
N GLY A 111 8.17 -9.56 3.04
CA GLY A 111 8.71 -8.86 4.19
C GLY A 111 8.94 -9.76 5.41
N TRP A 112 8.06 -10.75 5.63
CA TRP A 112 8.26 -11.78 6.66
C TRP A 112 9.49 -12.66 6.39
N CYS A 113 9.68 -13.11 5.15
CA CYS A 113 10.83 -13.92 4.76
C CYS A 113 12.14 -13.15 4.95
N VAL A 114 12.19 -11.88 4.53
CA VAL A 114 13.36 -11.00 4.70
C VAL A 114 13.69 -10.82 6.18
N ASP A 115 12.70 -10.54 7.00
CA ASP A 115 12.86 -10.34 8.44
C ASP A 115 13.33 -11.62 9.16
N ARG A 116 12.76 -12.78 8.81
CA ARG A 116 13.21 -14.08 9.33
C ARG A 116 14.65 -14.40 8.90
N GLY A 117 14.99 -14.21 7.63
CA GLY A 117 16.34 -14.43 7.12
C GLY A 117 17.37 -13.54 7.81
N GLY A 118 17.04 -12.25 7.99
CA GLY A 118 17.91 -11.29 8.67
C GLY A 118 18.13 -11.59 10.16
N ARG A 119 17.14 -12.17 10.85
CA ARG A 119 17.30 -12.67 12.23
C ARG A 119 18.20 -13.91 12.28
N ALA A 120 17.95 -14.89 11.41
CA ALA A 120 18.74 -16.11 11.34
C ALA A 120 20.21 -15.86 10.99
N TYR A 121 20.48 -14.87 10.14
CA TYR A 121 21.84 -14.46 9.82
C TYR A 121 22.55 -13.82 11.02
N ARG A 122 21.87 -12.93 11.76
CA ARG A 122 22.44 -12.26 12.93
C ARG A 122 22.78 -13.21 14.07
N SER A 123 22.02 -14.28 14.28
CA SER A 123 22.31 -15.26 15.33
C SER A 123 23.52 -16.15 15.04
N ARG A 124 24.02 -16.18 13.80
CA ARG A 124 25.17 -17.00 13.38
C ARG A 124 26.51 -16.26 13.36
N ARG A 125 26.53 -14.94 13.58
CA ARG A 125 27.79 -14.19 13.66
C ARG A 125 28.36 -14.29 15.09
N PRO A 126 29.52 -14.96 15.30
CA PRO A 126 30.20 -14.90 16.59
C PRO A 126 30.69 -13.47 16.81
N THR A 127 30.32 -12.88 17.94
CA THR A 127 30.81 -11.59 18.44
C THR A 127 32.22 -11.71 18.99
#